data_AF-A0AAW5QHD0-F1
#
_entry.id   AF-A0AAW5QHD0-F1
#
_cell.length_a   1.000
_cell.length_b   1.000
_cell.length_c   1.000
_cell.angle_alpha   90.00
_cell.angle_beta   90.00
_cell.angle_gamma   90.00
#
_symmetry.space_group_name_H-M   'P 1'
#
loop_
_entity.id
_entity.type
_entity.pdbx_description
1 polymer ?
#
loop_
_entity_poly.entity_id
_entity_poly.type
_entity_poly.pdbx_seq_one_letter_code
_entity_poly.pdbx_strand_id
1 'polypeptide(L)'
;MIGTVWIRLIGMGVATATVLSLSACALGPDQPETIAEEFAAALDAGDVSGAAALTTDPVAAESAIDVLFAGLGHDDPTVSVAGTGDGDTFDLDVTWNFGEGRDWSYRTTGSATEDPEADAWRVRWDPTVLSPELAGGASLEYLTTVGAPPTIFDRAGRPLMGEQVVTVVNLDATADPAAVAPVLATVVPTITAESLAEQVAVAAGGAAGVITLREEDLAPIEDRLAALPGVTLVPQTRLLTTERDLASPVWSGLAELWQEGQDASAGWVIRRVAADGTTSQVAGEAGPEAPDLTSTIDLDLQRRAEEVLAGFDTPAVIVGIEPSTGAIRTMAQNDAADAEGPIAATGLYPPGSTFKVVTTAAALDAGLAEPDTVLPCPGVASVGSRTIPNDENFDLGPVPLHTAFAFSCNTTMGQLALDLPPDALRATAERFGLGIDYVTPGLVTVTGNVPVADTDAARVEAAIGQGRVTASPFGMALVAASAANGRTPVPTIVEGQPATADREAEPMPGDVLTALREMMRETVIEGTAGTLRDIPDLAGKTGTAEYGDNVGAHGWFIGSQDNLAFAVFVSGADGSAPAVEAAGRWLRG
;
A
#
# COMPACT_ATOMS: atom_id res chain seq x y z
N MET A 1 -28.37 -29.09 13.73
CA MET A 1 -29.52 -28.17 13.66
C MET A 1 -29.33 -27.35 12.40
N ILE A 2 -30.23 -27.52 11.43
CA ILE A 2 -30.15 -26.95 10.08
C ILE A 2 -31.01 -25.67 10.05
N GLY A 3 -30.55 -24.64 9.34
CA GLY A 3 -31.36 -23.47 8.90
C GLY A 3 -30.54 -22.17 8.90
N THR A 4 -30.60 -21.28 7.92
CA THR A 4 -31.47 -21.19 6.73
C THR A 4 -30.88 -20.15 5.76
N VAL A 5 -30.86 -20.50 4.47
CA VAL A 5 -30.51 -19.63 3.33
C VAL A 5 -31.75 -18.82 2.92
N TRP A 6 -31.60 -17.53 2.64
CA TRP A 6 -32.66 -16.69 2.09
C TRP A 6 -32.75 -16.85 0.56
N ILE A 7 -33.86 -17.42 0.10
CA ILE A 7 -34.26 -17.52 -1.31
C ILE A 7 -35.22 -16.37 -1.62
N ARG A 8 -34.93 -15.58 -2.66
CA ARG A 8 -35.85 -14.57 -3.21
C ARG A 8 -37.06 -15.25 -3.87
N LEU A 9 -38.25 -14.84 -3.43
CA LEU A 9 -39.55 -15.24 -3.95
C LEU A 9 -39.79 -14.63 -5.34
N ILE A 10 -40.10 -15.49 -6.32
CA ILE A 10 -40.70 -15.10 -7.60
C ILE A 10 -42.22 -15.12 -7.39
N GLY A 11 -42.86 -13.96 -7.53
CA GLY A 11 -44.31 -13.80 -7.47
C GLY A 11 -44.99 -14.25 -8.76
N MET A 12 -45.86 -15.25 -8.64
CA MET A 12 -46.74 -15.76 -9.69
C MET A 12 -47.99 -14.87 -9.79
N GLY A 13 -48.21 -14.24 -10.95
CA GLY A 13 -49.34 -13.35 -11.22
C GLY A 13 -50.06 -13.70 -12.53
N VAL A 14 -51.11 -14.50 -12.39
CA VAL A 14 -52.35 -14.63 -13.20
C VAL A 14 -52.27 -14.34 -14.72
N ALA A 15 -52.36 -15.42 -15.49
CA ALA A 15 -52.60 -15.39 -16.93
C ALA A 15 -54.04 -14.95 -17.26
N THR A 16 -54.19 -13.75 -17.81
CA THR A 16 -55.41 -13.31 -18.50
C THR A 16 -55.29 -13.66 -19.99
N ALA A 17 -56.03 -14.69 -20.41
CA ALA A 17 -56.14 -15.09 -21.81
C ALA A 17 -56.84 -14.00 -22.62
N THR A 18 -56.07 -13.19 -23.33
CA THR A 18 -56.57 -12.27 -24.35
C THR A 18 -56.35 -12.92 -25.71
N VAL A 19 -57.45 -13.09 -26.44
CA VAL A 19 -57.52 -13.74 -27.75
C VAL A 19 -56.66 -12.98 -28.75
N LEU A 20 -55.44 -13.48 -29.00
CA LEU A 20 -54.61 -13.07 -30.12
C LEU A 20 -55.33 -13.47 -31.40
N SER A 21 -55.78 -12.45 -32.14
CA SER A 21 -56.23 -12.60 -33.51
C SER A 21 -55.00 -12.95 -34.33
N LEU A 22 -54.87 -14.22 -34.70
CA LEU A 22 -53.92 -14.70 -35.70
C LEU A 22 -54.23 -14.01 -37.03
N SER A 23 -53.58 -12.87 -37.28
CA SER A 23 -53.39 -12.35 -38.63
C SER A 23 -52.01 -12.83 -39.09
N ALA A 24 -51.99 -14.06 -39.60
CA ALA A 24 -50.83 -14.59 -40.28
C ALA A 24 -50.76 -14.02 -41.70
N CYS A 25 -49.55 -13.59 -42.06
CA CYS A 25 -48.97 -13.42 -43.41
C CYS A 25 -49.15 -12.07 -44.13
N ALA A 26 -48.09 -11.27 -44.08
CA ALA A 26 -47.33 -10.80 -45.25
C ALA A 26 -45.90 -10.44 -44.80
N LEU A 27 -44.97 -11.40 -44.64
CA LEU A 27 -43.85 -11.63 -45.58
C LEU A 27 -43.89 -10.74 -46.83
N GLY A 28 -43.26 -9.57 -46.75
CA GLY A 28 -42.68 -8.85 -47.87
C GLY A 28 -41.15 -8.76 -47.68
N PRO A 29 -40.36 -8.68 -48.76
CA PRO A 29 -38.91 -8.53 -48.68
C PRO A 29 -38.57 -7.17 -48.05
N ASP A 30 -37.50 -7.13 -47.26
CA ASP A 30 -36.71 -5.97 -46.88
C ASP A 30 -37.48 -4.63 -46.71
N GLN A 31 -37.77 -4.27 -45.46
CA GLN A 31 -38.32 -2.94 -45.12
C GLN A 31 -37.31 -2.13 -44.29
N PRO A 32 -37.39 -0.79 -44.30
CA PRO A 32 -36.52 0.09 -43.50
C PRO A 32 -36.43 -0.27 -42.01
N GLU A 33 -37.50 -0.84 -41.44
CA GLU A 33 -37.55 -1.25 -40.04
C GLU A 33 -36.65 -2.45 -39.75
N THR A 34 -36.66 -3.47 -40.61
CA THR A 34 -35.87 -4.70 -40.42
C THR A 34 -34.38 -4.42 -40.51
N ILE A 35 -33.95 -3.61 -41.47
CA ILE A 35 -32.52 -3.25 -41.58
C ILE A 35 -32.06 -2.37 -40.40
N ALA A 36 -32.94 -1.53 -39.86
CA ALA A 36 -32.65 -0.74 -38.67
C ALA A 36 -32.53 -1.62 -37.42
N GLU A 37 -33.38 -2.64 -37.26
CA GLU A 37 -33.30 -3.63 -36.18
C GLU A 37 -32.01 -4.45 -36.27
N GLU A 38 -31.64 -4.92 -37.47
CA GLU A 38 -30.38 -5.66 -37.68
C GLU A 38 -29.15 -4.80 -37.41
N PHE A 39 -29.17 -3.54 -37.86
CA PHE A 39 -28.08 -2.59 -37.60
C PHE A 39 -27.96 -2.26 -36.11
N ALA A 40 -29.09 -2.00 -35.44
CA ALA A 40 -29.13 -1.77 -34.00
C ALA A 40 -28.60 -3.00 -33.23
N ALA A 41 -29.03 -4.21 -33.60
CA ALA A 41 -28.59 -5.44 -32.96
C ALA A 41 -27.08 -5.71 -33.18
N ALA A 42 -26.55 -5.38 -34.36
CA ALA A 42 -25.12 -5.51 -34.62
C ALA A 42 -24.29 -4.53 -33.77
N LEU A 43 -24.75 -3.28 -33.64
CA LEU A 43 -24.11 -2.30 -32.74
C LEU A 43 -24.21 -2.70 -31.26
N ASP A 44 -25.38 -3.18 -30.83
CA ASP A 44 -25.63 -3.67 -29.46
C ASP A 44 -24.74 -4.86 -29.09
N ALA A 45 -24.42 -5.70 -30.08
CA ALA A 45 -23.52 -6.85 -29.92
C ALA A 45 -22.02 -6.50 -30.06
N GLY A 46 -21.68 -5.25 -30.34
CA GLY A 46 -20.30 -4.84 -30.64
C GLY A 46 -19.76 -5.41 -31.97
N ASP A 47 -20.62 -5.91 -32.86
CA ASP A 47 -20.23 -6.49 -34.15
C ASP A 47 -19.98 -5.39 -35.19
N VAL A 48 -18.78 -4.79 -35.13
CA VAL A 48 -18.36 -3.69 -36.01
C VAL A 48 -18.51 -4.07 -37.49
N SER A 49 -17.92 -5.20 -37.91
CA SER A 49 -17.95 -5.63 -39.31
C SER A 49 -19.37 -5.99 -39.76
N GLY A 50 -20.17 -6.60 -38.88
CA GLY A 50 -21.59 -6.90 -39.14
C GLY A 50 -22.41 -5.63 -39.35
N ALA A 51 -22.29 -4.66 -38.44
CA ALA A 51 -22.97 -3.36 -38.55
C ALA A 51 -22.56 -2.61 -39.82
N ALA A 52 -21.26 -2.58 -40.13
CA ALA A 52 -20.72 -1.92 -41.31
C ALA A 52 -21.26 -2.53 -42.63
N ALA A 53 -21.37 -3.86 -42.71
CA ALA A 53 -21.86 -4.56 -43.89
C ALA A 53 -23.32 -4.21 -44.27
N LEU A 54 -24.11 -3.77 -43.30
CA LEU A 54 -25.51 -3.35 -43.48
C LEU A 54 -25.66 -1.90 -44.02
N THR A 55 -24.55 -1.19 -44.24
CA THR A 55 -24.55 0.20 -44.69
C THR A 55 -24.26 0.34 -46.19
N THR A 56 -24.53 1.52 -46.76
CA THR A 56 -24.19 1.87 -48.15
C THR A 56 -22.69 2.09 -48.40
N ASP A 57 -21.89 2.26 -47.34
CA ASP A 57 -20.42 2.38 -47.43
C ASP A 57 -19.75 1.61 -46.27
N PRO A 58 -19.59 0.27 -46.42
CA PRO A 58 -19.07 -0.56 -45.34
C PRO A 58 -17.66 -0.18 -44.87
N VAL A 59 -16.79 0.30 -45.76
CA VAL A 59 -15.40 0.64 -45.39
C VAL A 59 -15.37 1.89 -44.52
N ALA A 60 -16.14 2.92 -44.88
CA ALA A 60 -16.25 4.12 -44.07
C ALA A 60 -16.99 3.85 -42.75
N ALA A 61 -17.99 2.97 -42.76
CA ALA A 61 -18.73 2.56 -41.58
C ALA A 61 -17.87 1.84 -40.55
N GLU A 62 -17.16 0.80 -40.98
CA GLU A 62 -16.26 0.02 -40.11
C GLU A 62 -15.24 0.95 -39.43
N SER A 63 -14.56 1.80 -40.20
CA SER A 63 -13.58 2.74 -39.64
C SER A 63 -14.17 3.74 -38.64
N ALA A 64 -15.41 4.21 -38.84
CA ALA A 64 -16.02 5.18 -37.94
C ALA A 64 -16.53 4.54 -36.65
N ILE A 65 -17.08 3.32 -36.73
CA ILE A 65 -17.50 2.56 -35.56
C ILE A 65 -16.28 2.20 -34.71
N ASP A 66 -15.18 1.74 -35.33
CA ASP A 66 -13.92 1.47 -34.63
C ASP A 66 -13.39 2.70 -33.88
N VAL A 67 -13.39 3.87 -34.54
CA VAL A 67 -12.93 5.12 -33.90
C VAL A 67 -13.85 5.54 -32.75
N LEU A 68 -15.16 5.38 -32.90
CA LEU A 68 -16.13 5.68 -31.85
C LEU A 68 -15.90 4.78 -30.62
N PHE A 69 -15.81 3.47 -30.84
CA PHE A 69 -15.63 2.49 -29.76
C PHE A 69 -14.28 2.68 -29.08
N ALA A 70 -13.22 2.89 -29.87
CA ALA A 70 -11.89 3.18 -29.33
C ALA A 70 -11.84 4.49 -28.53
N GLY A 71 -12.52 5.54 -29.00
CA GLY A 71 -12.57 6.83 -28.31
C GLY A 71 -13.37 6.78 -27.01
N LEU A 72 -14.47 6.03 -26.99
CA LEU A 72 -15.27 5.81 -25.77
C LEU A 72 -14.66 4.75 -24.85
N GLY A 73 -13.73 3.92 -25.34
CA GLY A 73 -13.12 2.83 -24.58
C GLY A 73 -14.05 1.66 -24.30
N HIS A 74 -15.17 1.57 -25.02
CA HIS A 74 -16.24 0.58 -24.85
C HIS A 74 -16.75 0.13 -26.22
N ASP A 75 -17.10 -1.15 -26.33
CA ASP A 75 -17.62 -1.79 -27.54
C ASP A 75 -19.02 -2.41 -27.34
N ASP A 76 -19.64 -2.15 -26.19
CA ASP A 76 -20.90 -2.75 -25.73
C ASP A 76 -22.01 -1.71 -25.43
N PRO A 77 -22.34 -0.77 -26.36
CA PRO A 77 -23.47 0.12 -26.17
C PRO A 77 -24.78 -0.68 -26.14
N THR A 78 -25.77 -0.21 -25.38
CA THR A 78 -27.15 -0.71 -25.53
C THR A 78 -27.84 0.07 -26.64
N VAL A 79 -28.23 -0.61 -27.72
CA VAL A 79 -28.85 0.03 -28.90
C VAL A 79 -30.21 -0.59 -29.21
N SER A 80 -31.22 0.25 -29.40
CA SER A 80 -32.58 -0.21 -29.74
C SER A 80 -33.27 0.73 -30.70
N VAL A 81 -34.14 0.19 -31.56
CA VAL A 81 -34.96 1.00 -32.46
C VAL A 81 -36.07 1.67 -31.64
N ALA A 82 -36.08 2.99 -31.61
CA ALA A 82 -37.04 3.80 -30.87
C ALA A 82 -38.35 4.02 -31.66
N GLY A 83 -38.28 3.94 -32.99
CA GLY A 83 -39.42 4.05 -33.89
C GLY A 83 -38.99 4.26 -35.35
N THR A 84 -39.93 4.04 -36.27
CA THR A 84 -39.76 4.32 -37.70
C THR A 84 -40.56 5.56 -38.10
N GLY A 85 -39.93 6.47 -38.85
CA GLY A 85 -40.54 7.72 -39.31
C GLY A 85 -41.38 7.55 -40.58
N ASP A 86 -41.92 8.65 -41.11
CA ASP A 86 -42.58 8.65 -42.42
C ASP A 86 -41.52 8.42 -43.53
N GLY A 87 -41.62 7.31 -44.27
CA GLY A 87 -40.76 7.01 -45.41
C GLY A 87 -39.61 6.05 -45.11
N ASP A 88 -38.37 6.50 -45.27
CA ASP A 88 -37.14 5.70 -45.19
C ASP A 88 -36.31 5.98 -43.92
N THR A 89 -36.87 6.62 -42.89
CA THR A 89 -36.15 7.04 -41.68
C THR A 89 -36.46 6.18 -40.45
N PHE A 90 -35.49 6.08 -39.54
CA PHE A 90 -35.64 5.36 -38.27
C PHE A 90 -34.87 6.08 -37.16
N ASP A 91 -35.33 5.94 -35.92
CA ASP A 91 -34.65 6.47 -34.73
C ASP A 91 -34.05 5.32 -33.91
N LEU A 92 -32.83 5.52 -33.41
CA LEU A 92 -32.16 4.62 -32.47
C LEU A 92 -32.01 5.31 -31.12
N ASP A 93 -32.41 4.62 -30.06
CA ASP A 93 -32.01 4.94 -28.68
C ASP A 93 -30.70 4.22 -28.38
N VAL A 94 -29.67 4.98 -28.03
CA VAL A 94 -28.33 4.49 -27.71
C VAL A 94 -28.02 4.85 -26.27
N THR A 95 -27.53 3.89 -25.49
CA THR A 95 -27.05 4.11 -24.12
C THR A 95 -25.68 3.49 -23.93
N TRP A 96 -24.76 4.28 -23.38
CA TRP A 96 -23.43 3.84 -22.96
C TRP A 96 -23.36 3.78 -21.44
N ASN A 97 -22.80 2.71 -20.88
CA ASN A 97 -22.55 2.57 -19.46
C ASN A 97 -21.04 2.58 -19.19
N PHE A 98 -20.56 3.59 -18.47
CA PHE A 98 -19.15 3.73 -18.10
C PHE A 98 -18.89 3.40 -16.62
N GLY A 99 -19.78 2.62 -16.00
CA GLY A 99 -19.79 2.29 -14.57
C GLY A 99 -20.98 2.84 -13.79
N GLU A 100 -20.96 2.67 -12.46
CA GLU A 100 -22.06 3.07 -11.58
C GLU A 100 -22.33 4.58 -11.65
N GLY A 101 -23.55 4.95 -12.07
CA GLY A 101 -23.97 6.35 -12.19
C GLY A 101 -23.37 7.10 -13.38
N ARG A 102 -22.74 6.39 -14.33
CA ARG A 102 -22.07 6.98 -15.50
C ARG A 102 -22.72 6.53 -16.80
N ASP A 103 -24.04 6.73 -16.90
CA ASP A 103 -24.82 6.41 -18.09
C ASP A 103 -24.96 7.62 -19.01
N TRP A 104 -24.68 7.43 -20.29
CA TRP A 104 -24.96 8.43 -21.33
C TRP A 104 -25.94 7.88 -22.36
N SER A 105 -27.17 8.39 -22.33
CA SER A 105 -28.21 8.05 -23.29
C SER A 105 -28.49 9.20 -24.25
N TYR A 106 -28.66 8.88 -25.53
CA TYR A 106 -29.10 9.83 -26.55
C TYR A 106 -29.93 9.11 -27.61
N ARG A 107 -30.63 9.92 -28.42
CA ARG A 107 -31.36 9.46 -29.59
C ARG A 107 -30.67 9.94 -30.85
N THR A 108 -30.58 9.09 -31.86
CA THR A 108 -30.07 9.42 -33.19
C THR A 108 -31.05 8.98 -34.28
N THR A 109 -30.95 9.58 -35.46
CA THR A 109 -31.84 9.32 -36.60
C THR A 109 -31.03 8.88 -37.81
N GLY A 110 -31.41 7.76 -38.39
CA GLY A 110 -30.87 7.21 -39.63
C GLY A 110 -31.88 7.22 -40.77
N SER A 111 -31.40 6.86 -41.96
CA SER A 111 -32.26 6.53 -43.09
C SER A 111 -31.78 5.27 -43.80
N ALA A 112 -32.68 4.54 -44.44
CA ALA A 112 -32.39 3.35 -45.21
C ALA A 112 -32.63 3.63 -46.70
N THR A 113 -32.02 2.85 -47.58
CA THR A 113 -32.25 2.93 -49.02
C THR A 113 -32.17 1.54 -49.63
N GLU A 114 -32.96 1.30 -50.66
CA GLU A 114 -32.88 0.08 -51.45
C GLU A 114 -31.59 0.11 -52.28
N ASP A 115 -30.83 -0.98 -52.24
CA ASP A 115 -29.70 -1.27 -53.11
C ASP A 115 -30.22 -1.99 -54.37
N PRO A 116 -30.32 -1.29 -55.51
CA PRO A 116 -30.93 -1.85 -56.72
C PRO A 116 -30.09 -2.96 -57.36
N GLU A 117 -28.83 -3.16 -56.95
CA GLU A 117 -27.98 -4.25 -57.44
C GLU A 117 -28.09 -5.51 -56.57
N ALA A 118 -28.37 -5.35 -55.28
CA ALA A 118 -28.46 -6.44 -54.31
C ALA A 118 -29.90 -6.88 -53.99
N ASP A 119 -30.91 -6.13 -54.44
CA ASP A 119 -32.33 -6.34 -54.09
C ASP A 119 -32.54 -6.39 -52.57
N ALA A 120 -31.81 -5.53 -51.84
CA ALA A 120 -31.75 -5.50 -50.38
C ALA A 120 -31.72 -4.07 -49.85
N TRP A 121 -32.20 -3.83 -48.63
CA TRP A 121 -32.10 -2.52 -47.99
C TRP A 121 -30.77 -2.35 -47.26
N ARG A 122 -30.24 -1.13 -47.30
CA ARG A 122 -29.04 -0.73 -46.58
C ARG A 122 -29.29 0.55 -45.79
N VAL A 123 -28.67 0.68 -44.63
CA VAL A 123 -28.59 1.97 -43.92
C VAL A 123 -27.77 2.95 -44.78
N ARG A 124 -28.35 4.09 -45.12
CA ARG A 124 -27.64 5.17 -45.82
C ARG A 124 -26.57 5.70 -44.87
N TRP A 125 -25.32 5.44 -45.22
CA TRP A 125 -24.20 5.74 -44.36
C TRP A 125 -23.99 7.26 -44.21
N ASP A 126 -24.05 7.71 -42.97
CA ASP A 126 -23.58 9.01 -42.48
C ASP A 126 -23.16 8.77 -41.03
N PRO A 127 -21.96 9.22 -40.56
CA PRO A 127 -21.53 9.00 -39.19
C PRO A 127 -22.53 9.46 -38.13
N THR A 128 -23.39 10.44 -38.45
CA THR A 128 -24.44 10.91 -37.55
C THR A 128 -25.46 9.83 -37.19
N VAL A 129 -25.60 8.75 -37.98
CA VAL A 129 -26.45 7.59 -37.63
C VAL A 129 -25.99 6.88 -36.36
N LEU A 130 -24.71 6.99 -35.99
CA LEU A 130 -24.18 6.45 -34.73
C LEU A 130 -24.36 7.43 -33.57
N SER A 131 -24.14 8.72 -33.83
CA SER A 131 -24.36 9.81 -32.87
C SER A 131 -24.43 11.17 -33.58
N PRO A 132 -25.38 12.07 -33.21
CA PRO A 132 -25.46 13.41 -33.80
C PRO A 132 -24.15 14.21 -33.65
N GLU A 133 -23.36 13.90 -32.64
CA GLU A 133 -22.11 14.60 -32.31
C GLU A 133 -20.96 14.30 -33.30
N LEU A 134 -21.06 13.24 -34.12
CA LEU A 134 -20.04 12.89 -35.13
C LEU A 134 -20.13 13.75 -36.40
N ALA A 135 -21.11 14.67 -36.47
CA ALA A 135 -21.27 15.60 -37.57
C ALA A 135 -19.98 16.41 -37.83
N GLY A 136 -19.66 16.62 -39.11
CA GLY A 136 -18.48 17.39 -39.52
C GLY A 136 -17.14 16.68 -39.34
N GLY A 137 -17.14 15.35 -39.21
CA GLY A 137 -15.92 14.54 -39.05
C GLY A 137 -15.33 14.61 -37.65
N ALA A 138 -16.17 14.82 -36.64
CA ALA A 138 -15.75 14.81 -35.24
C ALA A 138 -15.63 13.39 -34.69
N SER A 139 -14.88 13.23 -33.61
CA SER A 139 -14.83 12.01 -32.79
C SER A 139 -15.37 12.28 -31.39
N LEU A 140 -15.66 11.20 -30.66
CA LEU A 140 -16.08 11.22 -29.28
C LEU A 140 -15.04 10.51 -28.42
N GLU A 141 -14.79 11.06 -27.25
CA GLU A 141 -13.83 10.54 -26.27
C GLU A 141 -14.49 10.48 -24.90
N TYR A 142 -14.35 9.35 -24.20
CA TYR A 142 -14.69 9.24 -22.78
C TYR A 142 -13.46 9.54 -21.93
N LEU A 143 -13.62 10.41 -20.93
CA LEU A 143 -12.54 10.80 -20.03
C LEU A 143 -13.05 10.85 -18.60
N THR A 144 -12.20 10.47 -17.66
CA THR A 144 -12.40 10.80 -16.25
C THR A 144 -11.98 12.25 -15.99
N THR A 145 -12.66 12.90 -15.05
CA THR A 145 -12.27 14.23 -14.56
C THR A 145 -11.89 14.12 -13.11
N VAL A 146 -10.72 14.62 -12.74
CA VAL A 146 -10.29 14.72 -11.35
C VAL A 146 -10.39 16.17 -10.89
N GLY A 147 -10.80 16.37 -9.65
CA GLY A 147 -10.81 17.67 -9.00
C GLY A 147 -9.38 18.16 -8.71
N ALA A 148 -9.26 19.19 -7.86
CA ALA A 148 -7.95 19.56 -7.34
C ALA A 148 -7.32 18.37 -6.58
N PRO A 149 -6.02 18.10 -6.78
CA PRO A 149 -5.36 16.99 -6.11
C PRO A 149 -5.34 17.19 -4.59
N PRO A 150 -5.69 16.18 -3.78
CA PRO A 150 -5.63 16.31 -2.33
C PRO A 150 -4.18 16.44 -1.85
N THR A 151 -4.01 16.98 -0.66
CA THR A 151 -2.73 17.00 0.05
C THR A 151 -2.73 15.92 1.13
N ILE A 152 -1.57 15.31 1.37
CA ILE A 152 -1.36 14.46 2.53
C ILE A 152 -0.64 15.29 3.60
N PHE A 153 -1.19 15.34 4.81
CA PHE A 153 -0.63 16.05 5.94
C PHE A 153 0.03 15.11 6.96
N ASP A 154 0.97 15.61 7.73
CA ASP A 154 1.44 14.97 8.96
C ASP A 154 0.41 15.17 10.09
N ARG A 155 0.65 14.53 11.26
CA ARG A 155 -0.26 14.65 12.42
C ARG A 155 -0.43 16.08 12.96
N ALA A 156 0.49 16.98 12.62
CA ALA A 156 0.49 18.37 13.06
C ALA A 156 -0.17 19.31 12.04
N GLY A 157 -0.68 18.78 10.92
CA GLY A 157 -1.29 19.55 9.84
C GLY A 157 -0.28 20.22 8.90
N ARG A 158 0.98 19.79 8.91
CA ARG A 158 2.00 20.23 7.95
C ARG A 158 1.86 19.41 6.66
N PRO A 159 1.97 20.03 5.47
CA PRO A 159 2.03 19.28 4.22
C PRO A 159 3.18 18.26 4.28
N LEU A 160 2.85 17.01 4.02
CA LEU A 160 3.76 15.86 4.03
C LEU A 160 4.01 15.38 2.60
N MET A 161 2.94 15.20 1.81
CA MET A 161 3.02 14.89 0.38
C MET A 161 2.02 15.74 -0.38
N GLY A 162 2.42 16.17 -1.57
CA GLY A 162 1.59 16.95 -2.46
C GLY A 162 2.01 16.76 -3.90
N GLU A 163 1.06 17.02 -4.80
CA GLU A 163 1.31 16.96 -6.23
C GLU A 163 2.27 18.08 -6.65
N GLN A 164 3.35 17.70 -7.34
CA GLN A 164 4.40 18.60 -7.79
C GLN A 164 4.71 18.34 -9.28
N VAL A 165 5.04 19.41 -10.00
CA VAL A 165 5.58 19.29 -11.35
C VAL A 165 7.06 18.96 -11.24
N VAL A 166 7.43 17.82 -11.82
CA VAL A 166 8.81 17.40 -11.99
C VAL A 166 9.11 17.23 -13.47
N THR A 167 10.35 17.44 -13.86
CA THR A 167 10.75 17.31 -15.26
C THR A 167 11.65 16.10 -15.42
N VAL A 168 11.23 15.19 -16.29
CA VAL A 168 12.07 14.08 -16.73
C VAL A 168 13.03 14.59 -17.79
N VAL A 169 14.32 14.43 -17.51
CA VAL A 169 15.39 14.68 -18.48
C VAL A 169 15.57 13.42 -19.30
N ASN A 170 15.23 13.49 -20.59
CA ASN A 170 15.37 12.38 -21.53
C ASN A 170 16.60 12.57 -22.42
N LEU A 171 17.36 11.49 -22.62
CA LEU A 171 18.50 11.45 -23.54
C LEU A 171 18.20 10.46 -24.68
N ASP A 172 18.23 10.93 -25.92
CA ASP A 172 18.15 10.05 -27.10
C ASP A 172 19.55 9.58 -27.56
N ALA A 173 19.59 8.76 -28.62
CA ALA A 173 20.83 8.19 -29.15
C ALA A 173 21.84 9.22 -29.70
N THR A 174 21.44 10.48 -29.87
CA THR A 174 22.30 11.58 -30.32
C THR A 174 22.88 12.40 -29.17
N ALA A 175 22.44 12.16 -27.94
CA ALA A 175 22.96 12.83 -26.75
C ALA A 175 24.41 12.45 -26.48
N ASP A 176 25.18 13.38 -25.92
CA ASP A 176 26.54 13.14 -25.42
C ASP A 176 26.54 13.10 -23.88
N PRO A 177 26.57 11.90 -23.26
CA PRO A 177 26.61 11.74 -21.80
C PRO A 177 27.76 12.52 -21.12
N ALA A 178 28.89 12.71 -21.79
CA ALA A 178 30.03 13.43 -21.24
C ALA A 178 29.80 14.95 -21.19
N ALA A 179 28.93 15.48 -22.06
CA ALA A 179 28.50 16.87 -22.03
C ALA A 179 27.35 17.11 -21.03
N VAL A 180 26.45 16.13 -20.88
CA VAL A 180 25.28 16.23 -20.00
C VAL A 180 25.65 16.07 -18.52
N ALA A 181 26.48 15.07 -18.17
CA ALA A 181 26.79 14.74 -16.79
C ALA A 181 27.31 15.93 -15.95
N PRO A 182 28.24 16.78 -16.43
CA PRO A 182 28.70 17.94 -15.66
C PRO A 182 27.62 18.99 -15.38
N VAL A 183 26.54 19.03 -16.17
CA VAL A 183 25.40 19.92 -15.92
C VAL A 183 24.54 19.35 -14.79
N LEU A 184 24.15 18.08 -14.91
CA LEU A 184 23.35 17.38 -13.90
C LEU A 184 24.09 17.26 -12.55
N ALA A 185 25.40 17.04 -12.57
CA ALA A 185 26.23 16.93 -11.38
C ALA A 185 26.27 18.20 -10.51
N THR A 186 25.82 19.36 -11.03
CA THR A 186 25.71 20.58 -10.23
C THR A 186 24.59 20.54 -9.19
N VAL A 187 23.56 19.72 -9.43
CA VAL A 187 22.41 19.54 -8.53
C VAL A 187 22.33 18.12 -7.97
N VAL A 188 22.78 17.11 -8.73
CA VAL A 188 22.87 15.72 -8.29
C VAL A 188 24.31 15.20 -8.45
N PRO A 189 25.18 15.39 -7.43
CA PRO A 189 26.62 15.12 -7.55
C PRO A 189 27.01 13.68 -7.86
N THR A 190 26.10 12.72 -7.68
CA THR A 190 26.31 11.29 -7.94
C THR A 190 26.21 10.92 -9.42
N ILE A 191 25.68 11.80 -10.28
CA ILE A 191 25.52 11.53 -11.72
C ILE A 191 26.87 11.58 -12.44
N THR A 192 27.18 10.51 -13.17
CA THR A 192 28.41 10.38 -13.99
C THR A 192 28.07 10.12 -15.45
N ALA A 193 29.01 10.46 -16.36
CA ALA A 193 28.84 10.19 -17.79
C ALA A 193 28.66 8.68 -18.08
N GLU A 194 29.32 7.83 -17.29
CA GLU A 194 29.19 6.37 -17.36
C GLU A 194 27.78 5.92 -17.00
N SER A 195 27.24 6.38 -15.86
CA SER A 195 25.88 6.05 -15.42
C SER A 195 24.81 6.49 -16.43
N LEU A 196 25.00 7.63 -17.10
CA LEU A 196 24.09 8.11 -18.13
C LEU A 196 24.20 7.28 -19.42
N ALA A 197 25.42 6.93 -19.83
CA ALA A 197 25.66 6.11 -21.01
C ALA A 197 25.04 4.70 -20.87
N GLU A 198 25.13 4.09 -19.68
CA GLU A 198 24.48 2.81 -19.38
C GLU A 198 22.96 2.91 -19.53
N GLN A 199 22.34 3.95 -18.98
CA GLN A 199 20.89 4.15 -19.09
C GLN A 199 20.43 4.36 -20.54
N VAL A 200 21.17 5.12 -21.33
CA VAL A 200 20.89 5.30 -22.77
C VAL A 200 21.04 3.99 -23.54
N ALA A 201 22.04 3.18 -23.21
CA ALA A 201 22.23 1.88 -23.85
C ALA A 201 21.07 0.91 -23.58
N VAL A 202 20.47 0.95 -22.38
CA VAL A 202 19.29 0.15 -22.01
C VAL A 202 18.05 0.52 -22.83
N ALA A 203 17.89 1.79 -23.21
CA ALA A 203 16.72 2.26 -23.97
C ALA A 203 16.68 1.80 -25.44
N ALA A 204 17.69 1.06 -25.92
CA ALA A 204 17.70 0.35 -27.21
C ALA A 204 17.29 1.20 -28.44
N GLY A 205 17.64 2.49 -28.45
CA GLY A 205 17.34 3.43 -29.53
C GLY A 205 16.14 4.35 -29.29
N GLY A 206 15.42 4.20 -28.18
CA GLY A 206 14.46 5.18 -27.66
C GLY A 206 15.12 6.25 -26.78
N ALA A 207 14.35 7.27 -26.39
CA ALA A 207 14.80 8.26 -25.42
C ALA A 207 14.79 7.69 -23.99
N ALA A 208 15.92 7.75 -23.30
CA ALA A 208 16.08 7.26 -21.94
C ALA A 208 15.79 8.38 -20.93
N GLY A 209 14.80 8.19 -20.05
CA GLY A 209 14.57 9.09 -18.92
C GLY A 209 15.64 8.90 -17.85
N VAL A 210 16.68 9.73 -17.86
CA VAL A 210 17.88 9.48 -17.05
C VAL A 210 17.81 10.04 -15.64
N ILE A 211 17.00 11.06 -15.43
CA ILE A 211 16.74 11.65 -14.12
C ILE A 211 15.43 12.41 -14.13
N THR A 212 14.79 12.48 -12.97
CA THR A 212 13.62 13.34 -12.72
C THR A 212 14.05 14.45 -11.77
N LEU A 213 13.84 15.71 -12.15
CA LEU A 213 14.24 16.89 -11.35
C LEU A 213 13.00 17.65 -10.88
N ARG A 214 13.02 18.12 -9.64
CA ARG A 214 12.05 19.11 -9.15
C ARG A 214 12.34 20.48 -9.78
N GLU A 215 11.37 21.38 -9.77
CA GLU A 215 11.50 22.72 -10.38
C GLU A 215 12.71 23.49 -9.82
N GLU A 216 12.94 23.42 -8.51
CA GLU A 216 14.04 24.09 -7.83
C GLU A 216 15.44 23.60 -8.26
N ASP A 217 15.56 22.33 -8.66
CA ASP A 217 16.81 21.74 -9.14
C ASP A 217 16.98 21.94 -10.65
N LEU A 218 15.88 21.97 -11.39
CA LEU A 218 15.92 22.20 -12.84
C LEU A 218 16.21 23.67 -13.16
N ALA A 219 15.54 24.62 -12.50
CA ALA A 219 15.59 26.03 -12.86
C ALA A 219 17.01 26.62 -13.02
N PRO A 220 18.02 26.26 -12.19
CA PRO A 220 19.40 26.74 -12.37
C PRO A 220 20.13 26.19 -13.60
N ILE A 221 19.67 25.07 -14.16
CA ILE A 221 20.36 24.32 -15.22
C ILE A 221 19.52 24.08 -16.48
N GLU A 222 18.24 24.46 -16.48
CA GLU A 222 17.28 24.19 -17.54
C GLU A 222 17.77 24.62 -18.92
N ASP A 223 18.13 25.91 -19.06
CA ASP A 223 18.63 26.47 -20.32
C ASP A 223 19.87 25.74 -20.84
N ARG A 224 20.74 25.29 -19.92
CA ARG A 224 21.97 24.57 -20.27
C ARG A 224 21.66 23.16 -20.73
N LEU A 225 20.69 22.49 -20.13
CA LEU A 225 20.24 21.16 -20.56
C LEU A 225 19.49 21.22 -21.89
N ALA A 226 18.55 22.16 -22.04
CA ALA A 226 17.74 22.32 -23.25
C ALA A 226 18.58 22.69 -24.49
N ALA A 227 19.76 23.29 -24.29
CA ALA A 227 20.69 23.60 -25.37
C ALA A 227 21.52 22.40 -25.85
N LEU A 228 21.55 21.28 -25.10
CA LEU A 228 22.35 20.11 -25.46
C LEU A 228 21.61 19.23 -26.48
N PRO A 229 22.28 18.80 -27.57
CA PRO A 229 21.69 17.88 -28.54
C PRO A 229 21.23 16.57 -27.88
N GLY A 230 20.09 16.04 -28.34
CA GLY A 230 19.53 14.79 -27.86
C GLY A 230 18.92 14.84 -26.46
N VAL A 231 18.82 16.03 -25.84
CA VAL A 231 18.16 16.23 -24.55
C VAL A 231 16.73 16.73 -24.75
N THR A 232 15.76 16.06 -24.13
CA THR A 232 14.37 16.54 -24.08
C THR A 232 13.90 16.64 -22.62
N LEU A 233 13.28 17.76 -22.27
CA LEU A 233 12.73 18.01 -20.95
C LEU A 233 11.22 17.81 -21.01
N VAL A 234 10.71 16.84 -20.26
CA VAL A 234 9.28 16.50 -20.25
C VAL A 234 8.72 16.74 -18.86
N PRO A 235 7.93 17.82 -18.66
CA PRO A 235 7.21 18.05 -17.42
C PRO A 235 6.22 16.92 -17.17
N GLN A 236 6.15 16.47 -15.92
CA GLN A 236 5.26 15.44 -15.43
C GLN A 236 4.78 15.83 -14.04
N THR A 237 3.57 15.43 -13.73
CA THR A 237 2.97 15.64 -12.43
C THR A 237 3.15 14.40 -11.58
N ARG A 238 3.67 14.54 -10.36
CA ARG A 238 3.85 13.42 -9.42
C ARG A 238 3.50 13.82 -7.99
N LEU A 239 2.87 12.92 -7.26
CA LEU A 239 2.76 13.03 -5.81
C LEU A 239 4.13 12.76 -5.19
N LEU A 240 4.67 13.74 -4.47
CA LEU A 240 5.98 13.65 -3.83
C LEU A 240 5.90 14.16 -2.39
N THR A 241 6.80 13.66 -1.56
CA THR A 241 7.06 14.26 -0.25
C THR A 241 7.46 15.72 -0.41
N THR A 242 6.98 16.58 0.49
CA THR A 242 7.38 17.99 0.50
C THR A 242 8.90 18.12 0.65
N GLU A 243 9.50 17.27 1.49
CA GLU A 243 10.95 17.21 1.67
C GLU A 243 11.56 16.08 0.86
N ARG A 244 12.60 16.41 0.08
CA ARG A 244 13.22 15.48 -0.87
C ARG A 244 13.93 14.31 -0.19
N ASP A 245 14.53 14.57 0.99
CA ASP A 245 15.39 13.61 1.69
C ASP A 245 14.61 12.77 2.70
N LEU A 246 13.29 12.97 2.80
CA LEU A 246 12.43 12.24 3.72
C LEU A 246 12.17 10.81 3.20
N ALA A 247 12.63 9.80 3.93
CA ALA A 247 12.59 8.40 3.51
C ALA A 247 11.81 7.51 4.48
N SER A 248 10.77 6.84 3.98
CA SER A 248 10.00 5.88 4.78
C SER A 248 9.30 4.87 3.89
N PRO A 249 9.21 3.60 4.33
CA PRO A 249 8.40 2.59 3.65
C PRO A 249 6.89 2.89 3.69
N VAL A 250 6.42 3.87 4.49
CA VAL A 250 4.98 4.19 4.57
C VAL A 250 4.50 5.08 3.41
N TRP A 251 5.41 5.75 2.69
CA TRP A 251 5.04 6.71 1.65
C TRP A 251 4.32 6.08 0.46
N SER A 252 4.68 4.86 0.07
CA SER A 252 4.03 4.18 -1.06
C SER A 252 2.57 3.87 -0.77
N GLY A 253 2.26 3.35 0.42
CA GLY A 253 0.88 3.05 0.81
C GLY A 253 0.04 4.31 0.99
N LEU A 254 0.62 5.42 1.47
CA LEU A 254 -0.07 6.72 1.48
C LEU A 254 -0.35 7.25 0.07
N ALA A 255 0.58 7.06 -0.87
CA ALA A 255 0.39 7.44 -2.27
C ALA A 255 -0.68 6.59 -2.98
N GLU A 256 -0.75 5.29 -2.68
CA GLU A 256 -1.81 4.40 -3.17
C GLU A 256 -3.18 4.83 -2.66
N LEU A 257 -3.35 5.07 -1.35
CA LEU A 257 -4.61 5.58 -0.79
C LEU A 257 -5.02 6.93 -1.38
N TRP A 258 -4.06 7.80 -1.62
CA TRP A 258 -4.31 9.09 -2.27
C TRP A 258 -4.84 8.92 -3.68
N GLN A 259 -4.26 8.00 -4.47
CA GLN A 259 -4.72 7.71 -5.82
C GLN A 259 -6.11 7.07 -5.81
N GLU A 260 -6.36 6.11 -4.92
CA GLU A 260 -7.69 5.50 -4.73
C GLU A 260 -8.74 6.56 -4.41
N GLY A 261 -8.42 7.52 -3.53
CA GLY A 261 -9.30 8.64 -3.21
C GLY A 261 -9.61 9.53 -4.41
N GLN A 262 -8.61 9.80 -5.25
CA GLN A 262 -8.79 10.55 -6.50
C GLN A 262 -9.68 9.78 -7.49
N ASP A 263 -9.42 8.50 -7.70
CA ASP A 263 -10.16 7.66 -8.63
C ASP A 263 -11.63 7.50 -8.20
N ALA A 264 -11.87 7.33 -6.89
CA ALA A 264 -13.21 7.26 -6.30
C ALA A 264 -13.97 8.58 -6.41
N SER A 265 -13.26 9.72 -6.39
CA SER A 265 -13.86 11.06 -6.54
C SER A 265 -13.95 11.50 -7.99
N ALA A 266 -13.39 10.73 -8.93
CA ALA A 266 -13.35 11.12 -10.33
C ALA A 266 -14.77 11.20 -10.91
N GLY A 267 -15.03 12.32 -11.58
CA GLY A 267 -16.18 12.46 -12.47
C GLY A 267 -15.88 11.86 -13.83
N TRP A 268 -16.77 12.13 -14.77
CA TRP A 268 -16.68 11.59 -16.11
C TRP A 268 -17.25 12.57 -17.11
N VAL A 269 -16.70 12.60 -18.32
CA VAL A 269 -17.21 13.42 -19.41
C VAL A 269 -17.12 12.68 -20.74
N ILE A 270 -18.08 12.98 -21.60
CA ILE A 270 -17.99 12.70 -23.03
C ILE A 270 -17.56 13.98 -23.72
N ARG A 271 -16.42 13.93 -24.39
CA ARG A 271 -15.83 15.04 -25.11
C ARG A 271 -15.96 14.82 -26.61
N ARG A 272 -16.50 15.80 -27.32
CA ARG A 272 -16.44 15.87 -28.77
C ARG A 272 -15.14 16.54 -29.20
N VAL A 273 -14.44 15.95 -30.16
CA VAL A 273 -13.24 16.51 -30.79
C VAL A 273 -13.55 16.76 -32.26
N ALA A 274 -13.61 18.04 -32.67
CA ALA A 274 -13.85 18.41 -34.05
C ALA A 274 -12.63 18.12 -34.94
N ALA A 275 -12.83 18.10 -36.26
CA ALA A 275 -11.77 17.84 -37.24
C ALA A 275 -10.60 18.85 -37.19
N ASP A 276 -10.80 20.04 -36.62
CA ASP A 276 -9.76 21.06 -36.39
C ASP A 276 -9.05 20.92 -35.03
N GLY A 277 -9.41 19.91 -34.23
CA GLY A 277 -8.89 19.64 -32.90
C GLY A 277 -9.58 20.40 -31.77
N THR A 278 -10.59 21.24 -32.06
CA THR A 278 -11.35 21.92 -31.01
C THR A 278 -12.20 20.93 -30.21
N THR A 279 -12.28 21.12 -28.90
CA THR A 279 -12.97 20.20 -28.00
C THR A 279 -14.16 20.86 -27.29
N SER A 280 -15.22 20.09 -27.07
CA SER A 280 -16.41 20.50 -26.31
C SER A 280 -16.99 19.34 -25.51
N GLN A 281 -17.49 19.59 -24.30
CA GLN A 281 -18.19 18.59 -23.51
C GLN A 281 -19.61 18.36 -24.06
N VAL A 282 -19.98 17.09 -24.23
CA VAL A 282 -21.29 16.62 -24.68
C VAL A 282 -22.15 16.18 -23.48
N ALA A 283 -21.55 15.42 -22.57
CA ALA A 283 -22.23 14.85 -21.41
C ALA A 283 -21.26 14.64 -20.25
N GLY A 284 -21.80 14.27 -19.09
CA GLY A 284 -21.06 13.93 -17.88
C GLY A 284 -20.99 15.05 -16.84
N GLU A 285 -20.40 14.73 -15.70
CA GLU A 285 -20.30 15.58 -14.52
C GLU A 285 -18.86 15.60 -14.01
N ALA A 286 -18.39 16.78 -13.60
CA ALA A 286 -17.09 16.91 -12.96
C ALA A 286 -17.10 16.22 -11.59
N GLY A 287 -16.02 15.53 -11.26
CA GLY A 287 -15.85 14.91 -9.95
C GLY A 287 -15.73 15.95 -8.84
N PRO A 288 -16.17 15.66 -7.60
CA PRO A 288 -15.77 16.47 -6.46
C PRO A 288 -14.25 16.44 -6.26
N GLU A 289 -13.73 17.40 -5.51
CA GLU A 289 -12.36 17.33 -5.00
C GLU A 289 -12.25 16.15 -4.03
N ALA A 290 -11.24 15.31 -4.22
CA ALA A 290 -10.94 14.24 -3.29
C ALA A 290 -10.50 14.84 -1.95
N PRO A 291 -10.89 14.24 -0.81
CA PRO A 291 -10.55 14.79 0.49
C PRO A 291 -9.05 14.64 0.78
N ASP A 292 -8.51 15.64 1.47
CA ASP A 292 -7.16 15.56 2.03
C ASP A 292 -7.02 14.38 2.99
N LEU A 293 -5.82 13.81 3.05
CA LEU A 293 -5.46 12.75 4.00
C LEU A 293 -4.63 13.33 5.13
N THR A 294 -4.89 12.90 6.36
CA THR A 294 -4.01 13.22 7.51
C THR A 294 -3.36 11.93 7.98
N SER A 295 -2.04 11.82 7.78
CA SER A 295 -1.26 10.72 8.32
C SER A 295 -1.03 10.89 9.82
N THR A 296 -0.73 9.79 10.50
CA THR A 296 -0.39 9.82 11.92
C THR A 296 1.08 10.12 12.20
N ILE A 297 1.90 10.22 11.16
CA ILE A 297 3.35 10.43 11.26
C ILE A 297 3.64 11.77 11.92
N ASP A 298 4.62 11.75 12.82
CA ASP A 298 5.25 12.93 13.37
C ASP A 298 6.54 13.21 12.58
N LEU A 299 6.52 14.26 11.76
CA LEU A 299 7.66 14.61 10.92
C LEU A 299 8.94 14.89 11.71
N ASP A 300 8.84 15.44 12.92
CA ASP A 300 10.03 15.78 13.73
C ASP A 300 10.63 14.53 14.40
N LEU A 301 9.80 13.53 14.74
CA LEU A 301 10.29 12.22 15.17
C LEU A 301 10.87 11.42 14.00
N GLN A 302 10.23 11.48 12.83
CA GLN A 302 10.66 10.78 11.62
C GLN A 302 12.05 11.27 11.16
N ARG A 303 12.25 12.59 11.04
CA ARG A 303 13.54 13.16 10.65
C ARG A 303 14.66 12.77 11.60
N ARG A 304 14.43 12.89 12.91
CA ARG A 304 15.42 12.47 13.91
C ARG A 304 15.74 10.99 13.82
N ALA A 305 14.76 10.15 13.50
CA ALA A 305 15.00 8.72 13.30
C ALA A 305 15.90 8.50 12.08
N GLU A 306 15.58 9.11 10.94
CA GLU A 306 16.39 9.03 9.71
C GLU A 306 17.83 9.55 9.92
N GLU A 307 18.01 10.69 10.59
CA GLU A 307 19.32 11.26 10.93
C GLU A 307 20.17 10.30 11.77
N VAL A 308 19.56 9.62 12.74
CA VAL A 308 20.25 8.61 13.56
C VAL A 308 20.64 7.38 12.74
N LEU A 309 19.72 6.91 11.89
CA LEU A 309 19.89 5.71 11.09
C LEU A 309 20.89 5.87 9.95
N ALA A 310 21.07 7.09 9.43
CA ALA A 310 22.11 7.43 8.45
C ALA A 310 23.53 7.18 8.96
N GLY A 311 23.72 7.05 10.28
CA GLY A 311 25.00 6.72 10.89
C GLY A 311 25.36 5.22 10.88
N PHE A 312 24.53 4.36 10.28
CA PHE A 312 24.73 2.91 10.23
C PHE A 312 24.97 2.43 8.79
N ASP A 313 26.02 1.63 8.60
CA ASP A 313 26.34 1.00 7.30
C ASP A 313 25.53 -0.29 7.04
N THR A 314 24.95 -0.88 8.10
CA THR A 314 24.09 -2.08 8.01
C THR A 314 22.61 -1.71 8.10
N PRO A 315 21.69 -2.59 7.67
CA PRO A 315 20.26 -2.33 7.78
C PRO A 315 19.86 -1.96 9.21
N ALA A 316 19.26 -0.78 9.38
CA ALA A 316 18.87 -0.26 10.68
C ALA A 316 17.48 0.41 10.59
N VAL A 317 16.67 0.24 11.63
CA VAL A 317 15.25 0.59 11.66
C VAL A 317 14.87 1.21 13.00
N ILE A 318 13.98 2.20 12.97
CA ILE A 318 13.23 2.70 14.13
C ILE A 318 11.74 2.72 13.78
N VAL A 319 10.91 2.06 14.62
CA VAL A 319 9.45 2.13 14.54
C VAL A 319 8.91 2.68 15.86
N GLY A 320 8.02 3.67 15.79
CA GLY A 320 7.38 4.30 16.94
C GLY A 320 5.86 4.30 16.82
N ILE A 321 5.19 3.83 17.87
CA ILE A 321 3.75 3.69 17.98
C ILE A 321 3.28 4.44 19.23
N GLU A 322 2.22 5.23 19.10
CA GLU A 322 1.54 5.83 20.23
C GLU A 322 0.66 4.78 20.95
N PRO A 323 0.98 4.35 22.18
CA PRO A 323 0.28 3.23 22.82
C PRO A 323 -1.20 3.48 23.05
N SER A 324 -1.63 4.72 23.31
CA SER A 324 -3.05 5.01 23.61
C SER A 324 -3.98 4.92 22.40
N THR A 325 -3.46 5.11 21.18
CA THR A 325 -4.27 5.20 19.94
C THR A 325 -3.89 4.17 18.89
N GLY A 326 -2.66 3.64 18.94
CA GLY A 326 -2.08 2.82 17.87
C GLY A 326 -1.59 3.61 16.67
N ALA A 327 -1.58 4.94 16.76
CA ALA A 327 -1.03 5.80 15.73
C ALA A 327 0.46 5.50 15.49
N ILE A 328 0.83 5.23 14.25
CA ILE A 328 2.23 5.09 13.85
C ILE A 328 2.82 6.50 13.79
N ARG A 329 3.74 6.81 14.70
CA ARG A 329 4.37 8.13 14.83
C ARG A 329 5.65 8.23 14.01
N THR A 330 6.38 7.12 13.83
CA THR A 330 7.54 7.04 12.95
C THR A 330 7.73 5.61 12.45
N MET A 331 8.22 5.49 11.23
CA MET A 331 8.69 4.24 10.64
C MET A 331 9.85 4.59 9.70
N ALA A 332 11.06 4.57 10.23
CA ALA A 332 12.27 4.96 9.51
C ALA A 332 13.18 3.74 9.32
N GLN A 333 13.86 3.71 8.18
CA GLN A 333 14.90 2.74 7.87
C GLN A 333 15.96 3.40 6.97
N ASN A 334 17.21 2.94 7.01
CA ASN A 334 18.30 3.51 6.19
C ASN A 334 18.39 2.87 4.80
N ASP A 335 19.25 3.43 3.92
CA ASP A 335 19.48 2.94 2.56
C ASP A 335 19.80 1.43 2.49
N ALA A 336 20.59 0.93 3.45
CA ALA A 336 20.93 -0.50 3.53
C ALA A 336 19.68 -1.37 3.80
N ALA A 337 18.76 -0.89 4.63
CA ALA A 337 17.48 -1.52 4.87
C ALA A 337 16.52 -1.37 3.67
N ASP A 338 16.49 -0.22 3.01
CA ASP A 338 15.68 0.01 1.80
C ASP A 338 16.01 -0.97 0.68
N ALA A 339 17.29 -1.34 0.54
CA ALA A 339 17.74 -2.35 -0.41
C ALA A 339 17.16 -3.75 -0.15
N GLU A 340 16.69 -4.03 1.08
CA GLU A 340 16.02 -5.28 1.46
C GLU A 340 14.48 -5.20 1.38
N GLY A 341 13.93 -4.02 1.08
CA GLY A 341 12.49 -3.74 1.09
C GLY A 341 12.01 -3.12 2.42
N PRO A 342 10.69 -3.14 2.73
CA PRO A 342 10.12 -2.45 3.88
C PRO A 342 10.33 -3.24 5.20
N ILE A 343 11.59 -3.54 5.54
CA ILE A 343 11.92 -4.41 6.68
C ILE A 343 11.43 -3.84 8.02
N ALA A 344 11.21 -2.53 8.12
CA ALA A 344 10.58 -1.93 9.30
C ALA A 344 9.15 -2.43 9.56
N ALA A 345 8.38 -2.66 8.49
CA ALA A 345 6.99 -3.10 8.57
C ALA A 345 6.83 -4.62 8.47
N THR A 346 7.66 -5.28 7.66
CA THR A 346 7.44 -6.69 7.28
C THR A 346 8.66 -7.61 7.43
N GLY A 347 9.84 -7.07 7.76
CA GLY A 347 11.06 -7.87 7.89
C GLY A 347 10.96 -8.82 9.08
N LEU A 348 11.23 -10.11 8.89
CA LEU A 348 11.08 -11.12 9.95
C LEU A 348 12.44 -11.61 10.43
N TYR A 349 12.74 -11.36 11.70
CA TYR A 349 13.99 -11.78 12.34
C TYR A 349 13.72 -12.42 13.70
N PRO A 350 14.64 -13.22 14.26
CA PRO A 350 14.53 -13.65 15.64
C PRO A 350 14.57 -12.41 16.56
N PRO A 351 13.57 -12.22 17.44
CA PRO A 351 13.50 -11.05 18.34
C PRO A 351 14.55 -11.08 19.46
N GLY A 352 15.17 -12.24 19.70
CA GLY A 352 16.14 -12.45 20.76
C GLY A 352 15.56 -12.07 22.14
N SER A 353 16.43 -11.56 23.02
CA SER A 353 16.03 -11.27 24.40
C SER A 353 14.95 -10.20 24.59
N THR A 354 14.53 -9.47 23.55
CA THR A 354 13.33 -8.62 23.65
C THR A 354 12.06 -9.44 23.85
N PHE A 355 12.01 -10.66 23.33
CA PHE A 355 10.90 -11.59 23.51
C PHE A 355 10.71 -12.05 24.97
N LYS A 356 11.71 -11.85 25.83
CA LYS A 356 11.59 -12.15 27.26
C LYS A 356 10.50 -11.31 27.95
N VAL A 357 10.04 -10.22 27.34
CA VAL A 357 8.81 -9.52 27.76
C VAL A 357 7.62 -10.48 27.75
N VAL A 358 7.43 -11.22 26.66
CA VAL A 358 6.38 -12.24 26.50
C VAL A 358 6.62 -13.41 27.45
N THR A 359 7.85 -13.95 27.50
CA THR A 359 8.18 -15.10 28.37
C THR A 359 7.93 -14.79 29.85
N THR A 360 8.34 -13.61 30.30
CA THR A 360 8.18 -13.19 31.70
C THR A 360 6.71 -12.96 32.01
N ALA A 361 5.97 -12.30 31.12
CA ALA A 361 4.53 -12.13 31.29
C ALA A 361 3.79 -13.47 31.38
N ALA A 362 4.17 -14.46 30.57
CA ALA A 362 3.60 -15.80 30.61
C ALA A 362 3.90 -16.51 31.94
N ALA A 363 5.13 -16.40 32.45
CA ALA A 363 5.54 -17.01 33.72
C ALA A 363 4.83 -16.38 34.93
N LEU A 364 4.66 -15.05 34.92
CA LEU A 364 3.89 -14.33 35.95
C LEU A 364 2.41 -14.74 35.91
N ASP A 365 1.80 -14.77 34.73
CA ASP A 365 0.38 -15.13 34.56
C ASP A 365 0.09 -16.59 34.96
N ALA A 366 1.04 -17.48 34.70
CA ALA A 366 0.98 -18.88 35.15
C ALA A 366 1.28 -19.07 36.65
N GLY A 367 1.66 -18.01 37.37
CA GLY A 367 2.03 -18.09 38.79
C GLY A 367 3.31 -18.89 39.06
N LEU A 368 4.19 -19.03 38.07
CA LEU A 368 5.46 -19.76 38.19
C LEU A 368 6.52 -18.96 38.96
N ALA A 369 6.41 -17.63 38.93
CA ALA A 369 7.28 -16.72 39.67
C ALA A 369 6.55 -15.40 39.94
N GLU A 370 7.03 -14.69 40.95
CA GLU A 370 6.75 -13.29 41.26
C GLU A 370 8.04 -12.46 41.07
N PRO A 371 7.98 -11.12 40.97
CA PRO A 371 9.16 -10.27 40.77
C PRO A 371 10.33 -10.56 41.72
N ASP A 372 10.03 -10.80 43.00
CA ASP A 372 11.03 -11.08 44.05
C ASP A 372 11.43 -12.57 44.15
N THR A 373 10.88 -13.45 43.30
CA THR A 373 11.25 -14.86 43.31
C THR A 373 12.71 -15.02 42.93
N VAL A 374 13.52 -15.54 43.86
CA VAL A 374 14.95 -15.77 43.64
C VAL A 374 15.14 -16.99 42.75
N LEU A 375 15.69 -16.77 41.56
CA LEU A 375 15.92 -17.77 40.53
C LEU A 375 17.41 -17.86 40.19
N PRO A 376 17.91 -19.05 39.81
CA PRO A 376 19.31 -19.19 39.41
C PRO A 376 19.55 -18.53 38.04
N CYS A 377 20.63 -17.76 37.95
CA CYS A 377 21.15 -17.19 36.70
C CYS A 377 22.63 -17.56 36.51
N PRO A 378 22.95 -18.86 36.35
CA PRO A 378 24.32 -19.29 36.05
C PRO A 378 24.71 -18.87 34.64
N GLY A 379 26.02 -18.72 34.39
CA GLY A 379 26.53 -18.35 33.06
C GLY A 379 26.20 -19.34 31.95
N VAL A 380 26.04 -20.62 32.28
CA VAL A 380 25.58 -21.67 31.38
C VAL A 380 24.67 -22.61 32.15
N ALA A 381 23.54 -23.01 31.56
CA ALA A 381 22.63 -23.99 32.14
C ALA A 381 22.26 -25.09 31.13
N SER A 382 22.19 -26.33 31.61
CA SER A 382 21.50 -27.40 30.92
C SER A 382 20.03 -27.39 31.33
N VAL A 383 19.16 -27.05 30.39
CA VAL A 383 17.72 -26.89 30.58
C VAL A 383 17.01 -27.88 29.65
N GLY A 384 16.45 -28.94 30.24
CA GLY A 384 15.92 -30.08 29.48
C GLY A 384 17.02 -30.74 28.65
N SER A 385 16.84 -30.79 27.33
CA SER A 385 17.83 -31.33 26.38
C SER A 385 18.76 -30.27 25.76
N ARG A 386 18.68 -29.01 26.18
CA ARG A 386 19.49 -27.90 25.65
C ARG A 386 20.51 -27.43 26.67
N THR A 387 21.67 -27.00 26.19
CA THR A 387 22.62 -26.23 26.99
C THR A 387 22.63 -24.82 26.42
N ILE A 388 22.24 -23.85 27.23
CA ILE A 388 22.13 -22.45 26.83
C ILE A 388 23.09 -21.57 27.65
N PRO A 389 23.87 -20.70 27.01
CA PRO A 389 24.69 -19.71 27.69
C PRO A 389 23.91 -18.40 27.92
N ASN A 390 24.29 -17.66 28.94
CA ASN A 390 24.07 -16.22 28.98
C ASN A 390 25.04 -15.52 28.01
N ASP A 391 24.73 -14.28 27.63
CA ASP A 391 25.64 -13.47 26.82
C ASP A 391 27.02 -13.36 27.51
N GLU A 392 28.10 -13.55 26.76
CA GLU A 392 29.47 -13.69 27.29
C GLU A 392 29.64 -14.65 28.49
N ASN A 393 28.69 -15.57 28.71
CA ASN A 393 28.57 -16.44 29.88
C ASN A 393 28.53 -15.70 31.23
N PHE A 394 27.95 -14.49 31.31
CA PHE A 394 27.82 -13.79 32.59
C PHE A 394 27.04 -14.61 33.62
N ASP A 395 27.45 -14.55 34.89
CA ASP A 395 26.84 -15.29 36.00
C ASP A 395 26.44 -14.31 37.12
N LEU A 396 25.17 -14.29 37.47
CA LEU A 396 24.65 -13.45 38.57
C LEU A 396 24.41 -14.27 39.85
N GLY A 397 24.55 -15.59 39.80
CA GLY A 397 24.11 -16.48 40.85
C GLY A 397 22.57 -16.45 41.02
N PRO A 398 22.06 -16.74 42.22
CA PRO A 398 20.65 -16.61 42.54
C PRO A 398 20.27 -15.13 42.72
N VAL A 399 19.36 -14.63 41.89
CA VAL A 399 18.85 -13.24 41.94
C VAL A 399 17.33 -13.22 41.78
N PRO A 400 16.63 -12.17 42.24
CA PRO A 400 15.21 -11.98 41.94
C PRO A 400 14.91 -12.00 40.42
N LEU A 401 13.69 -12.39 40.05
CA LEU A 401 13.23 -12.39 38.65
C LEU A 401 13.39 -11.01 38.01
N HIS A 402 13.10 -9.93 38.74
CA HIS A 402 13.25 -8.57 38.24
C HIS A 402 14.68 -8.25 37.80
N THR A 403 15.67 -8.65 38.60
CA THR A 403 17.10 -8.52 38.26
C THR A 403 17.52 -9.45 37.13
N ALA A 404 17.07 -10.72 37.14
CA ALA A 404 17.35 -11.65 36.05
C ALA A 404 16.81 -11.14 34.70
N PHE A 405 15.64 -10.50 34.71
CA PHE A 405 15.07 -9.83 33.54
C PHE A 405 15.90 -8.61 33.11
N ALA A 406 16.24 -7.73 34.05
CA ALA A 406 16.97 -6.49 33.79
C ALA A 406 18.37 -6.71 33.20
N PHE A 407 19.05 -7.76 33.64
CA PHE A 407 20.34 -8.20 33.11
C PHE A 407 20.22 -9.23 31.98
N SER A 408 18.99 -9.52 31.52
CA SER A 408 18.73 -10.37 30.36
C SER A 408 19.23 -11.82 30.50
N CYS A 409 19.01 -12.46 31.64
CA CYS A 409 19.43 -13.84 31.88
C CYS A 409 18.71 -14.85 30.96
N ASN A 410 19.45 -15.55 30.10
CA ASN A 410 18.90 -16.62 29.25
C ASN A 410 18.57 -17.86 30.07
N THR A 411 19.46 -18.23 31.00
CA THR A 411 19.36 -19.47 31.77
C THR A 411 18.14 -19.49 32.68
N THR A 412 17.78 -18.36 33.31
CA THR A 412 16.54 -18.21 34.08
C THR A 412 15.29 -18.34 33.20
N MET A 413 15.26 -17.66 32.05
CA MET A 413 14.09 -17.67 31.16
C MET A 413 13.85 -19.03 30.54
N GLY A 414 14.92 -19.73 30.13
CA GLY A 414 14.82 -21.10 29.64
C GLY A 414 14.23 -22.05 30.69
N GLN A 415 14.61 -21.90 31.96
CA GLN A 415 14.07 -22.73 33.05
C GLN A 415 12.58 -22.48 33.27
N LEU A 416 12.17 -21.22 33.41
CA LEU A 416 10.75 -20.85 33.57
C LEU A 416 9.89 -21.39 32.43
N ALA A 417 10.41 -21.40 31.20
CA ALA A 417 9.66 -21.85 30.05
C ALA A 417 9.43 -23.36 29.97
N LEU A 418 10.22 -24.20 30.65
CA LEU A 418 9.96 -25.64 30.69
C LEU A 418 8.68 -25.98 31.46
N ASP A 419 8.34 -25.16 32.46
CA ASP A 419 7.15 -25.34 33.28
C ASP A 419 5.90 -24.72 32.63
N LEU A 420 6.05 -24.06 31.49
CA LEU A 420 4.94 -23.51 30.71
C LEU A 420 4.32 -24.57 29.75
N PRO A 421 2.99 -24.52 29.55
CA PRO A 421 2.33 -25.25 28.47
C PRO A 421 2.96 -24.96 27.08
N PRO A 422 2.94 -25.92 26.14
CA PRO A 422 3.53 -25.76 24.80
C PRO A 422 3.11 -24.51 24.03
N ASP A 423 1.87 -24.04 24.22
CA ASP A 423 1.27 -22.91 23.51
C ASP A 423 1.28 -21.60 24.32
N ALA A 424 1.77 -21.60 25.57
CA ALA A 424 1.70 -20.45 26.45
C ALA A 424 2.43 -19.21 25.91
N LEU A 425 3.59 -19.39 25.28
CA LEU A 425 4.35 -18.29 24.67
C LEU A 425 3.63 -17.70 23.47
N ARG A 426 2.98 -18.53 22.64
CA ARG A 426 2.15 -18.06 21.52
C ARG A 426 0.94 -17.30 22.01
N ALA A 427 0.17 -17.89 22.93
CA ALA A 427 -1.03 -17.26 23.48
C ALA A 427 -0.69 -15.93 24.17
N THR A 428 0.42 -15.86 24.90
CA THR A 428 0.87 -14.61 25.51
C THR A 428 1.32 -13.60 24.45
N ALA A 429 2.06 -14.02 23.41
CA ALA A 429 2.46 -13.12 22.32
C ALA A 429 1.26 -12.47 21.61
N GLU A 430 0.18 -13.23 21.38
CA GLU A 430 -1.06 -12.73 20.78
C GLU A 430 -1.69 -11.62 21.65
N ARG A 431 -1.63 -11.73 22.99
CA ARG A 431 -2.08 -10.69 23.94
C ARG A 431 -1.25 -9.40 23.90
N PHE A 432 -0.06 -9.47 23.32
CA PHE A 432 0.81 -8.32 23.02
C PHE A 432 0.74 -7.90 21.54
N GLY A 433 -0.17 -8.49 20.76
CA GLY A 433 -0.36 -8.18 19.34
C GLY A 433 0.60 -8.89 18.38
N LEU A 434 1.53 -9.70 18.88
CA LEU A 434 2.51 -10.41 18.06
C LEU A 434 1.92 -11.73 17.54
N GLY A 435 1.93 -11.91 16.21
CA GLY A 435 1.27 -13.03 15.52
C GLY A 435 -0.18 -12.75 15.11
N ILE A 436 -0.67 -11.53 15.35
CA ILE A 436 -1.94 -11.03 14.81
C ILE A 436 -1.68 -10.36 13.46
N ASP A 437 -2.58 -10.60 12.50
CA ASP A 437 -2.54 -9.96 11.18
C ASP A 437 -3.45 -8.73 11.18
N TYR A 438 -2.94 -7.62 10.64
CA TYR A 438 -3.64 -6.35 10.56
C TYR A 438 -3.79 -5.91 9.11
N VAL A 439 -5.03 -5.68 8.68
CA VAL A 439 -5.33 -4.98 7.43
C VAL A 439 -5.38 -3.49 7.76
N THR A 440 -4.29 -2.78 7.47
CA THR A 440 -4.16 -1.34 7.74
C THR A 440 -4.24 -0.58 6.41
N PRO A 441 -5.23 0.30 6.20
CA PRO A 441 -5.28 1.13 4.99
C PRO A 441 -3.97 1.90 4.81
N GLY A 442 -3.35 1.78 3.64
CA GLY A 442 -2.10 2.48 3.30
C GLY A 442 -0.85 1.97 4.02
N LEU A 443 -0.90 0.80 4.66
CA LEU A 443 0.28 0.19 5.27
C LEU A 443 0.17 -1.34 5.32
N VAL A 444 1.08 -2.02 4.63
CA VAL A 444 1.23 -3.48 4.76
C VAL A 444 2.13 -3.77 5.94
N THR A 445 1.66 -4.59 6.88
CA THR A 445 2.42 -4.96 8.08
C THR A 445 2.41 -6.47 8.31
N VAL A 446 3.51 -6.99 8.85
CA VAL A 446 3.56 -8.33 9.42
C VAL A 446 4.06 -8.19 10.84
N THR A 447 3.40 -8.76 11.84
CA THR A 447 3.87 -8.64 13.24
C THR A 447 4.96 -9.66 13.56
N GLY A 448 4.76 -10.92 13.16
CA GLY A 448 5.67 -12.01 13.48
C GLY A 448 4.98 -13.35 13.48
N ASN A 449 5.68 -14.38 13.93
CA ASN A 449 5.15 -15.72 14.08
C ASN A 449 5.74 -16.38 15.32
N VAL A 450 4.87 -16.86 16.20
CA VAL A 450 5.23 -17.60 17.43
C VAL A 450 4.62 -19.00 17.34
N PRO A 451 5.38 -20.01 16.87
CA PRO A 451 4.88 -21.38 16.79
C PRO A 451 4.62 -21.98 18.17
N VAL A 452 3.76 -23.01 18.22
CA VAL A 452 3.66 -23.89 19.39
C VAL A 452 5.00 -24.58 19.60
N ALA A 453 5.45 -24.62 20.85
CA ALA A 453 6.70 -25.21 21.26
C ALA A 453 6.46 -26.57 21.94
N ASP A 454 6.23 -27.62 21.15
CA ASP A 454 5.86 -28.96 21.66
C ASP A 454 6.99 -29.75 22.32
N THR A 455 8.23 -29.28 22.22
CA THR A 455 9.41 -29.96 22.79
C THR A 455 10.12 -29.05 23.78
N ASP A 456 10.77 -29.64 24.78
CA ASP A 456 11.60 -28.90 25.74
C ASP A 456 12.62 -28.01 25.05
N ALA A 457 13.29 -28.53 24.01
CA ALA A 457 14.22 -27.75 23.22
C ALA A 457 13.55 -26.54 22.54
N ALA A 458 12.40 -26.74 21.89
CA ALA A 458 11.68 -25.64 21.26
C ALA A 458 11.21 -24.59 22.28
N ARG A 459 10.78 -25.01 23.48
CA ARG A 459 10.35 -24.08 24.55
C ARG A 459 11.50 -23.24 25.04
N VAL A 460 12.65 -23.87 25.31
CA VAL A 460 13.86 -23.17 25.79
C VAL A 460 14.35 -22.15 24.78
N GLU A 461 14.39 -22.50 23.49
CA GLU A 461 14.80 -21.56 22.42
C GLU A 461 13.77 -20.43 22.26
N ALA A 462 12.48 -20.75 22.19
CA ALA A 462 11.43 -19.75 22.04
C ALA A 462 11.42 -18.75 23.21
N ALA A 463 11.66 -19.22 24.43
CA ALA A 463 11.67 -18.40 25.64
C ALA A 463 12.70 -17.25 25.64
N ILE A 464 13.77 -17.41 24.86
CA ILE A 464 14.83 -16.40 24.69
C ILE A 464 14.73 -15.69 23.33
N GLY A 465 13.62 -15.88 22.61
CA GLY A 465 13.37 -15.27 21.30
C GLY A 465 14.19 -15.88 20.16
N GLN A 466 14.58 -17.14 20.30
CA GLN A 466 15.35 -17.92 19.31
C GLN A 466 14.52 -19.08 18.74
N GLY A 467 15.17 -19.89 17.90
CA GLY A 467 14.57 -21.08 17.30
C GLY A 467 13.67 -20.74 16.12
N ARG A 468 12.35 -20.85 16.30
CA ARG A 468 11.36 -20.62 15.23
C ARG A 468 10.49 -19.38 15.44
N VAL A 469 10.77 -18.61 16.50
CA VAL A 469 10.09 -17.34 16.76
C VAL A 469 10.67 -16.30 15.81
N THR A 470 9.81 -15.60 15.10
CA THR A 470 10.19 -14.43 14.30
C THR A 470 9.29 -13.25 14.62
N ALA A 471 9.83 -12.05 14.51
CA ALA A 471 9.10 -10.81 14.69
C ALA A 471 9.65 -9.74 13.75
N SER A 472 8.80 -8.79 13.37
CA SER A 472 9.25 -7.57 12.72
C SER A 472 9.54 -6.45 13.72
N PRO A 473 10.31 -5.42 13.32
CA PRO A 473 10.43 -4.21 14.11
C PRO A 473 9.08 -3.60 14.48
N PHE A 474 8.14 -3.56 13.54
CA PHE A 474 6.75 -3.18 13.81
C PHE A 474 6.07 -4.05 14.87
N GLY A 475 6.16 -5.39 14.77
CA GLY A 475 5.55 -6.29 15.74
C GLY A 475 6.17 -6.16 17.14
N MET A 476 7.48 -5.93 17.23
CA MET A 476 8.16 -5.71 18.50
C MET A 476 7.85 -4.33 19.10
N ALA A 477 7.61 -3.30 18.27
CA ALA A 477 7.08 -2.02 18.74
C ALA A 477 5.64 -2.17 19.27
N LEU A 478 4.83 -3.03 18.65
CA LEU A 478 3.49 -3.35 19.11
C LEU A 478 3.49 -4.11 20.45
N VAL A 479 4.47 -4.99 20.67
CA VAL A 479 4.69 -5.63 21.98
C VAL A 479 4.99 -4.58 23.06
N ALA A 480 5.90 -3.63 22.78
CA ALA A 480 6.20 -2.55 23.71
C ALA A 480 4.99 -1.64 23.96
N ALA A 481 4.23 -1.32 22.92
CA ALA A 481 3.02 -0.50 23.02
C ALA A 481 1.94 -1.20 23.85
N SER A 482 1.75 -2.50 23.66
CA SER A 482 0.84 -3.33 24.44
C SER A 482 1.25 -3.38 25.91
N ALA A 483 2.55 -3.53 26.20
CA ALA A 483 3.08 -3.48 27.56
C ALA A 483 2.83 -2.10 28.20
N ALA A 484 3.08 -1.00 27.49
CA ALA A 484 2.89 0.36 27.99
C ALA A 484 1.41 0.72 28.23
N ASN A 485 0.52 0.40 27.28
CA ASN A 485 -0.90 0.74 27.33
C ASN A 485 -1.72 -0.25 28.20
N GLY A 486 -1.28 -1.51 28.29
CA GLY A 486 -1.97 -2.59 28.98
C GLY A 486 -3.05 -3.30 28.16
N ARG A 487 -3.20 -2.89 26.89
CA ARG A 487 -3.98 -3.55 25.84
C ARG A 487 -3.25 -3.35 24.53
N THR A 488 -3.41 -4.29 23.60
CA THR A 488 -2.88 -4.14 22.25
C THR A 488 -3.55 -2.99 21.52
N PRO A 489 -2.81 -1.94 21.13
CA PRO A 489 -3.39 -0.86 20.34
C PRO A 489 -3.61 -1.32 18.90
N VAL A 490 -4.60 -0.73 18.23
CA VAL A 490 -4.91 -1.02 16.83
C VAL A 490 -4.08 -0.09 15.93
N PRO A 491 -3.17 -0.62 15.11
CA PRO A 491 -2.32 0.18 14.24
C PRO A 491 -3.12 1.14 13.37
N THR A 492 -2.66 2.38 13.24
CA THR A 492 -3.32 3.42 12.44
C THR A 492 -2.26 4.28 11.78
N ILE A 493 -2.28 4.42 10.45
CA ILE A 493 -1.36 5.31 9.69
C ILE A 493 -2.07 6.54 9.10
N VAL A 494 -3.40 6.45 8.85
CA VAL A 494 -4.25 7.58 8.45
C VAL A 494 -5.29 7.83 9.54
N GLU A 495 -5.44 9.07 9.97
CA GLU A 495 -6.40 9.45 11.01
C GLU A 495 -7.83 9.04 10.63
N GLY A 496 -8.54 8.40 11.56
CA GLY A 496 -9.90 7.90 11.34
C GLY A 496 -9.98 6.58 10.56
N GLN A 497 -8.86 6.02 10.12
CA GLN A 497 -8.80 4.75 9.39
C GLN A 497 -7.93 3.71 10.13
N PRO A 498 -8.39 3.22 11.31
CA PRO A 498 -7.65 2.21 12.05
C PRO A 498 -7.63 0.88 11.30
N ALA A 499 -6.60 0.07 11.58
CA ALA A 499 -6.51 -1.28 11.04
C ALA A 499 -7.67 -2.17 11.48
N THR A 500 -7.94 -3.20 10.70
CA THR A 500 -8.78 -4.33 11.11
C THR A 500 -7.88 -5.51 11.45
N ALA A 501 -7.94 -5.99 12.70
CA ALA A 501 -7.23 -7.19 13.12
C ALA A 501 -8.00 -8.45 12.72
N ASP A 502 -7.29 -9.52 12.34
CA ASP A 502 -7.89 -10.83 12.04
C ASP A 502 -8.49 -11.51 13.29
N ARG A 503 -8.06 -11.09 14.48
CA ARG A 503 -8.57 -11.52 15.79
C ARG A 503 -8.38 -10.45 16.86
N GLU A 504 -9.18 -10.51 17.91
CA GLU A 504 -9.07 -9.63 19.08
C GLU A 504 -8.01 -10.15 20.06
N ALA A 505 -7.14 -9.25 20.54
CA ALA A 505 -6.15 -9.57 21.56
C ALA A 505 -6.75 -9.45 22.97
N GLU A 506 -6.71 -10.53 23.75
CA GLU A 506 -7.11 -10.48 25.16
C GLU A 506 -6.11 -9.66 25.99
N PRO A 507 -6.55 -8.76 26.88
CA PRO A 507 -5.63 -7.98 27.69
C PRO A 507 -4.89 -8.84 28.72
N MET A 508 -3.61 -8.54 28.97
CA MET A 508 -2.86 -9.10 30.09
C MET A 508 -3.46 -8.67 31.44
N PRO A 509 -3.32 -9.47 32.53
CA PRO A 509 -3.77 -9.05 33.85
C PRO A 509 -2.99 -7.81 34.32
N GLY A 510 -3.67 -6.93 35.07
CA GLY A 510 -3.11 -5.64 35.46
C GLY A 510 -1.91 -5.73 36.41
N ASP A 511 -1.89 -6.73 37.29
CA ASP A 511 -0.77 -7.04 38.18
C ASP A 511 0.46 -7.55 37.42
N VAL A 512 0.25 -8.46 36.45
CA VAL A 512 1.30 -8.94 35.54
C VAL A 512 1.92 -7.77 34.76
N LEU A 513 1.09 -6.89 34.19
CA LEU A 513 1.57 -5.71 33.46
C LEU A 513 2.32 -4.72 34.36
N THR A 514 1.86 -4.51 35.59
CA THR A 514 2.52 -3.63 36.55
C THR A 514 3.93 -4.13 36.87
N ALA A 515 4.05 -5.41 37.23
CA ALA A 515 5.33 -6.06 37.46
C ALA A 515 6.25 -5.98 36.23
N LEU A 516 5.72 -6.27 35.04
CA LEU A 516 6.48 -6.24 33.79
C LEU A 516 7.04 -4.85 33.49
N ARG A 517 6.25 -3.78 33.67
CA ARG A 517 6.69 -2.40 33.47
C ARG A 517 7.80 -1.99 34.44
N GLU A 518 7.73 -2.42 35.69
CA GLU A 518 8.78 -2.17 36.68
C GLU A 518 10.10 -2.84 36.27
N MET A 519 10.05 -4.10 35.82
CA MET A 519 11.23 -4.83 35.32
C MET A 519 11.82 -4.21 34.03
N MET A 520 10.97 -3.73 33.13
CA MET A 520 11.40 -2.96 31.95
C MET A 520 12.08 -1.64 32.33
N ARG A 521 11.61 -0.96 33.39
CA ARG A 521 12.26 0.24 33.92
C ARG A 521 13.62 -0.09 34.56
N GLU A 522 13.72 -1.19 35.31
CA GLU A 522 14.98 -1.63 35.92
C GLU A 522 16.06 -1.95 34.88
N THR A 523 15.66 -2.47 33.71
CA THR A 523 16.59 -2.68 32.58
C THR A 523 17.31 -1.40 32.17
N VAL A 524 16.67 -0.24 32.32
CA VAL A 524 17.23 1.09 31.98
C VAL A 524 17.99 1.71 33.14
N ILE A 525 17.52 1.52 34.38
CA ILE A 525 18.14 2.15 35.56
C ILE A 525 19.42 1.41 35.99
N GLU A 526 19.39 0.07 35.99
CA GLU A 526 20.46 -0.78 36.53
C GLU A 526 20.96 -1.83 35.53
N GLY A 527 20.12 -2.23 34.57
CA GLY A 527 20.37 -3.36 33.68
C GLY A 527 21.07 -3.02 32.36
N THR A 528 20.78 -3.82 31.34
CA THR A 528 21.48 -3.82 30.04
C THR A 528 21.32 -2.52 29.22
N ALA A 529 20.36 -1.66 29.55
CA ALA A 529 20.15 -0.35 28.92
C ALA A 529 20.61 0.82 29.81
N GLY A 530 21.50 0.57 30.78
CA GLY A 530 22.00 1.56 31.75
C GLY A 530 22.58 2.86 31.18
N THR A 531 23.00 2.87 29.90
CA THR A 531 23.47 4.07 29.19
C THR A 531 22.36 5.07 28.88
N LEU A 532 21.09 4.69 29.04
CA LEU A 532 19.91 5.53 28.80
C LEU A 532 19.23 6.01 30.09
N ARG A 533 19.82 5.77 31.26
CA ARG A 533 19.26 6.17 32.58
C ARG A 533 19.01 7.67 32.76
N ASP A 534 19.61 8.50 31.90
CA ASP A 534 19.40 9.95 31.86
C ASP A 534 18.07 10.34 31.19
N ILE A 535 17.46 9.42 30.43
CA ILE A 535 16.16 9.63 29.78
C ILE A 535 15.05 9.33 30.80
N PRO A 536 14.25 10.33 31.21
CA PRO A 536 13.24 10.15 32.25
C PRO A 536 12.14 9.21 31.78
N ASP A 537 11.65 8.39 32.71
CA ASP A 537 10.52 7.47 32.53
C ASP A 537 10.64 6.46 31.40
N LEU A 538 11.85 6.29 30.85
CA LEU A 538 12.14 5.25 29.87
C LEU A 538 12.12 3.87 30.53
N ALA A 539 11.37 2.97 29.92
CA ALA A 539 11.36 1.55 30.23
C ALA A 539 11.64 0.78 28.93
N GLY A 540 12.34 -0.35 29.01
CA GLY A 540 12.64 -1.12 27.82
C GLY A 540 13.25 -2.49 28.08
N LYS A 541 13.56 -3.18 26.98
CA LYS A 541 14.25 -4.46 26.99
C LYS A 541 15.21 -4.53 25.81
N THR A 542 16.48 -4.84 26.10
CA THR A 542 17.49 -5.10 25.06
C THR A 542 17.39 -6.53 24.52
N GLY A 543 17.86 -6.73 23.29
CA GLY A 543 17.96 -8.04 22.67
C GLY A 543 19.20 -8.21 21.81
N THR A 544 19.79 -9.39 21.90
CA THR A 544 20.81 -9.89 20.98
C THR A 544 20.23 -11.18 20.38
N ALA A 545 20.32 -11.34 19.06
CA ALA A 545 19.82 -12.51 18.36
C ALA A 545 20.86 -13.03 17.36
N GLU A 546 21.43 -14.21 17.65
CA GLU A 546 22.36 -14.90 16.76
C GLU A 546 21.69 -15.31 15.44
N TYR A 547 22.41 -15.22 14.33
CA TYR A 547 21.94 -15.67 13.01
C TYR A 547 23.01 -16.48 12.26
N GLY A 548 22.57 -17.26 11.26
CA GLY A 548 23.44 -18.09 10.43
C GLY A 548 24.18 -19.18 11.22
N ASP A 549 25.50 -19.25 11.06
CA ASP A 549 26.39 -20.21 11.77
C ASP A 549 26.79 -19.73 13.19
N ASN A 550 26.00 -18.85 13.81
CA ASN A 550 26.28 -18.20 15.10
C ASN A 550 27.58 -17.37 15.14
N VAL A 551 27.92 -16.74 14.01
CA VAL A 551 29.12 -15.88 13.88
C VAL A 551 28.78 -14.39 14.00
N GLY A 552 27.51 -14.01 13.80
CA GLY A 552 27.03 -12.64 13.95
C GLY A 552 25.70 -12.58 14.69
N ALA A 553 25.37 -11.40 15.24
CA ALA A 553 24.11 -11.18 15.93
C ALA A 553 23.41 -9.87 15.51
N HIS A 554 22.08 -9.90 15.47
CA HIS A 554 21.28 -8.68 15.35
C HIS A 554 21.13 -7.99 16.71
N GLY A 555 21.08 -6.66 16.69
CA GLY A 555 20.87 -5.80 17.85
C GLY A 555 19.43 -5.30 17.91
N TRP A 556 18.82 -5.44 19.09
CA TRP A 556 17.45 -5.01 19.35
C TRP A 556 17.36 -4.16 20.61
N PHE A 557 16.47 -3.17 20.58
CA PHE A 557 15.97 -2.52 21.78
C PHE A 557 14.50 -2.14 21.57
N ILE A 558 13.63 -2.60 22.47
CA ILE A 558 12.25 -2.14 22.53
C ILE A 558 12.03 -1.34 23.80
N GLY A 559 11.13 -0.37 23.76
CA GLY A 559 10.84 0.41 24.94
C GLY A 559 9.65 1.32 24.79
N SER A 560 9.41 2.08 25.85
CA SER A 560 8.40 3.12 25.88
C SER A 560 8.86 4.27 26.75
N GLN A 561 8.57 5.48 26.30
CA GLN A 561 8.69 6.70 27.06
C GLN A 561 7.38 7.48 26.92
N ASP A 562 6.76 7.86 28.03
CA ASP A 562 5.45 8.51 28.04
C ASP A 562 4.41 7.75 27.19
N ASN A 563 3.89 8.39 26.14
CA ASN A 563 2.93 7.82 25.20
C ASN A 563 3.57 7.50 23.84
N LEU A 564 4.85 7.09 23.84
CA LEU A 564 5.56 6.60 22.66
C LEU A 564 6.22 5.28 23.01
N ALA A 565 5.76 4.19 22.40
CA ALA A 565 6.45 2.91 22.40
C ALA A 565 7.20 2.72 21.09
N PHE A 566 8.29 1.96 21.11
CA PHE A 566 9.16 1.82 19.95
C PHE A 566 9.90 0.50 19.91
N ALA A 567 10.42 0.19 18.73
CA ALA A 567 11.44 -0.81 18.50
C ALA A 567 12.55 -0.22 17.64
N VAL A 568 13.79 -0.52 18.02
CA VAL A 568 15.01 -0.25 17.25
C VAL A 568 15.66 -1.58 16.91
N PHE A 569 15.99 -1.75 15.63
CA PHE A 569 16.64 -2.94 15.10
C PHE A 569 17.87 -2.53 14.30
N VAL A 570 18.98 -3.23 14.50
CA VAL A 570 20.21 -3.08 13.71
C VAL A 570 20.69 -4.46 13.31
N SER A 571 20.75 -4.72 12.01
CA SER A 571 21.19 -5.99 11.47
C SER A 571 22.71 -6.15 11.60
N GLY A 572 23.19 -7.33 11.99
CA GLY A 572 24.64 -7.59 12.12
C GLY A 572 25.36 -6.66 13.09
N ALA A 573 24.69 -6.25 14.18
CA ALA A 573 25.20 -5.30 15.17
C ALA A 573 26.16 -5.93 16.20
N ASP A 574 26.29 -7.26 16.22
CA ASP A 574 27.12 -8.03 17.16
C ASP A 574 26.82 -7.72 18.64
N GLY A 575 25.56 -7.39 18.93
CA GLY A 575 25.08 -7.08 20.28
C GLY A 575 23.97 -6.04 20.28
N SER A 576 23.37 -5.83 21.45
CA SER A 576 22.27 -4.87 21.61
C SER A 576 22.71 -3.39 21.72
N ALA A 577 23.98 -3.13 22.03
CA ALA A 577 24.47 -1.77 22.30
C ALA A 577 24.21 -0.77 21.16
N PRO A 578 24.40 -1.11 19.87
CA PRO A 578 24.12 -0.16 18.78
C PRO A 578 22.64 0.23 18.68
N ALA A 579 21.71 -0.69 18.95
CA ALA A 579 20.27 -0.39 18.98
C ALA A 579 19.90 0.51 20.18
N VAL A 580 20.51 0.27 21.34
CA VAL A 580 20.36 1.13 22.54
C VAL A 580 20.90 2.54 22.28
N GLU A 581 22.07 2.64 21.65
CA GLU A 581 22.66 3.94 21.28
C GLU A 581 21.79 4.70 20.29
N ALA A 582 21.29 4.04 19.25
CA ALA A 582 20.36 4.64 18.28
C ALA A 582 19.10 5.17 18.97
N ALA A 583 18.44 4.36 19.81
CA ALA A 583 17.29 4.81 20.58
C ALA A 583 17.62 6.02 21.47
N GLY A 584 18.78 6.00 22.13
CA GLY A 584 19.22 7.10 22.99
C GLY A 584 19.51 8.40 22.23
N ARG A 585 20.07 8.33 21.02
CA ARG A 585 20.27 9.52 20.17
C ARG A 585 18.93 10.06 19.69
N TRP A 586 18.05 9.18 19.22
CA TRP A 586 16.73 9.55 18.70
C TRP A 586 15.84 10.22 19.75
N LEU A 587 15.75 9.64 20.96
CA LEU A 587 14.90 10.16 22.03
C LEU A 587 15.41 11.48 22.63
N ARG A 588 16.72 11.73 22.63
CA ARG A 588 17.30 12.96 23.20
C ARG A 588 17.10 14.20 22.34
N GLY A 589 16.95 14.03 21.03
CA GLY A 589 16.90 15.15 20.08
C GLY A 589 18.29 15.56 19.64
#